data_AF-A0A7R8WWC3-F1
#
_entry.id   AF-A0A7R8WWC3-F1
#
_cell.length_a   1.000
_cell.length_b   1.000
_cell.length_c   1.000
_cell.angle_alpha   90.00
_cell.angle_beta   90.00
_cell.angle_gamma   90.00
#
_symmetry.space_group_name_H-M   'P 1'
#
loop_
_entity.id
_entity.type
_entity.pdbx_description
1 polymer ?
#
loop_
_entity_poly.entity_id
_entity_poly.type
_entity_poly.pdbx_seq_one_letter_code
_entity_poly.pdbx_strand_id
1 'polypeptide(L)'
;MGGKGGFPLTADELEEKLATRLFAPCGGEQRESSGWVAPLGREAEALVHSVNGYILLTMAHQERLLPASVIKDELDERVAEIQERESRKVGGKEKKDLREQIEFELLPRAFTRTRKLDAWIDLNDQWLIINTSSPTQAERFTGQLRKTIDSLPVVTPETDSSPVSLMTQWLSEGVLPLPFELGEECELLSQDEAQSVAVFKKHELMAEEVQSNLSHGKLVSKLQLIWDDKISFVLTEDLQIKRLKFLDVFDDQLDEHDPQSHAEKMDIEFTLMTGEVSNLLTNLFDCFKSQEEDMKFLTGLCAAALLTAGSAVLADEVWDSNTGRVVYEAEMGPTAVWTYGSAQDPGVIYVPGLAKVYQNRGSYRGYWAKDKAKKACATQRPGVVGRMTNYWGYFDITFIDKDFPSRWEARWSYCDGEYEELKVEAKPVLGGQPAQATPAPAPAK
;
A
#
# COMPACT_ATOMS: atom_id res chain seq x y z
N MET A 1 -1.41 -23.14 2.79
CA MET A 1 -2.48 -23.91 2.10
C MET A 1 -3.68 -24.02 3.03
N GLY A 2 -4.57 -23.05 2.97
CA GLY A 2 -5.94 -23.06 3.48
C GLY A 2 -6.85 -22.57 2.35
N GLY A 3 -8.04 -23.18 2.19
CA GLY A 3 -8.85 -23.23 0.97
C GLY A 3 -8.93 -21.96 0.10
N LYS A 4 -8.39 -22.05 -1.14
CA LYS A 4 -8.69 -21.12 -2.24
C LYS A 4 -10.12 -21.37 -2.75
N GLY A 5 -11.10 -20.72 -2.13
CA GLY A 5 -12.40 -20.49 -2.76
C GLY A 5 -12.31 -19.18 -3.52
N GLY A 6 -11.94 -19.23 -4.80
CA GLY A 6 -11.99 -18.03 -5.65
C GLY A 6 -13.43 -17.53 -5.81
N PHE A 7 -13.59 -16.28 -6.26
CA PHE A 7 -14.90 -15.71 -6.57
C PHE A 7 -15.65 -16.67 -7.52
N PRO A 8 -16.83 -17.18 -7.12
CA PRO A 8 -17.37 -18.41 -7.70
C PRO A 8 -18.15 -18.19 -9.00
N LEU A 9 -18.38 -16.94 -9.40
CA LEU A 9 -19.23 -16.60 -10.54
C LEU A 9 -18.38 -16.06 -11.69
N THR A 10 -18.74 -16.49 -12.90
CA THR A 10 -18.29 -15.86 -14.14
C THR A 10 -18.95 -14.48 -14.33
N ALA A 11 -18.43 -13.67 -15.27
CA ALA A 11 -19.02 -12.37 -15.60
C ALA A 11 -20.48 -12.49 -16.06
N ASP A 12 -20.79 -13.50 -16.89
CA ASP A 12 -22.15 -13.72 -17.40
C ASP A 12 -23.12 -14.16 -16.29
N GLU A 13 -22.72 -15.09 -15.41
CA GLU A 13 -23.55 -15.48 -14.27
C GLU A 13 -23.77 -14.32 -13.30
N LEU A 14 -22.75 -13.47 -13.12
CA LEU A 14 -22.86 -12.28 -12.30
C LEU A 14 -23.83 -11.27 -12.93
N GLU A 15 -23.74 -11.02 -14.23
CA GLU A 15 -24.67 -10.18 -15.00
C GLU A 15 -26.12 -10.61 -14.77
N GLU A 16 -26.42 -11.90 -14.93
CA GLU A 16 -27.75 -12.47 -14.69
C GLU A 16 -28.24 -12.21 -13.26
N LYS A 17 -27.37 -12.41 -12.27
CA LYS A 17 -27.72 -12.15 -10.86
C LYS A 17 -27.95 -10.66 -10.59
N LEU A 18 -27.11 -9.77 -11.11
CA LEU A 18 -27.26 -8.32 -10.94
C LEU A 18 -28.58 -7.82 -11.56
N ALA A 19 -28.99 -8.38 -12.70
CA ALA A 19 -30.24 -8.04 -13.37
C ALA A 19 -31.49 -8.29 -12.50
N THR A 20 -31.42 -9.19 -11.51
CA THR A 20 -32.52 -9.43 -10.55
C THR A 20 -32.73 -8.28 -9.56
N ARG A 21 -31.75 -7.37 -9.42
CA ARG A 21 -31.73 -6.28 -8.43
C ARG A 21 -31.27 -4.95 -9.03
N LEU A 22 -31.79 -4.63 -10.20
CA LEU A 22 -31.62 -3.32 -10.82
C LEU A 22 -32.03 -2.18 -9.88
N PHE A 23 -31.34 -1.05 -10.00
CA PHE A 23 -31.69 0.15 -9.26
C PHE A 23 -33.09 0.64 -9.62
N ALA A 24 -33.95 0.74 -8.60
CA ALA A 24 -35.23 1.41 -8.66
C ALA A 24 -35.22 2.64 -7.75
N PRO A 25 -35.69 3.82 -8.19
CA PRO A 25 -35.86 4.98 -7.33
C PRO A 25 -36.71 4.70 -6.09
N CYS A 26 -36.48 5.43 -5.00
CA CYS A 26 -37.23 5.30 -3.76
C CYS A 26 -38.73 5.54 -3.99
N GLY A 27 -39.55 4.58 -3.57
CA GLY A 27 -41.00 4.80 -3.41
C GLY A 27 -41.32 5.95 -2.46
N GLY A 28 -42.59 6.39 -2.43
CA GLY A 28 -43.04 7.50 -1.57
C GLY A 28 -42.76 7.28 -0.09
N GLU A 29 -42.85 6.04 0.37
CA GLU A 29 -42.67 5.64 1.78
C GLU A 29 -41.27 5.07 2.07
N GLN A 30 -40.40 4.96 1.06
CA GLN A 30 -39.06 4.41 1.22
C GLN A 30 -38.05 5.52 1.52
N ARG A 31 -37.36 5.41 2.65
CA ARG A 31 -36.27 6.34 3.02
C ARG A 31 -35.06 6.22 2.11
N GLU A 32 -34.72 5.00 1.71
CA GLU A 32 -33.59 4.73 0.83
C GLU A 32 -33.86 3.53 -0.07
N SER A 33 -33.14 3.46 -1.19
CA SER A 33 -33.16 2.37 -2.16
C SER A 33 -31.76 2.18 -2.75
N SER A 34 -31.37 0.93 -2.98
CA SER A 34 -30.10 0.56 -3.60
C SER A 34 -30.32 -0.50 -4.68
N GLY A 35 -29.56 -0.42 -5.77
CA GLY A 35 -29.52 -1.46 -6.79
C GLY A 35 -28.44 -1.23 -7.83
N TRP A 36 -28.36 -2.15 -8.80
CA TRP A 36 -27.31 -2.17 -9.80
C TRP A 36 -27.63 -1.29 -11.00
N VAL A 37 -26.59 -0.66 -11.54
CA VAL A 37 -26.63 0.14 -12.77
C VAL A 37 -25.39 -0.17 -13.60
N ALA A 38 -25.46 0.09 -14.90
CA ALA A 38 -24.31 -0.09 -15.78
C ALA A 38 -23.14 0.82 -15.36
N PRO A 39 -21.90 0.28 -15.31
CA PRO A 39 -20.72 1.04 -14.90
C PRO A 39 -20.24 2.02 -15.96
N LEU A 40 -20.37 1.67 -17.26
CA LEU A 40 -19.87 2.48 -18.38
C LEU A 40 -20.81 3.63 -18.81
N GLY A 41 -21.63 4.13 -17.89
CA GLY A 41 -22.53 5.25 -18.13
C GLY A 41 -23.97 4.85 -18.46
N ARG A 42 -24.75 5.82 -18.96
CA ARG A 42 -26.22 5.67 -19.10
C ARG A 42 -26.66 4.92 -20.36
N GLU A 43 -25.80 4.90 -21.37
CA GLU A 43 -26.08 4.24 -22.66
C GLU A 43 -25.63 2.77 -22.66
N ALA A 44 -24.82 2.38 -21.67
CA ALA A 44 -24.44 1.00 -21.46
C ALA A 44 -25.61 0.22 -20.83
N GLU A 45 -25.87 -0.97 -21.37
CA GLU A 45 -26.89 -1.88 -20.84
C GLU A 45 -26.29 -2.93 -19.89
N ALA A 46 -25.03 -3.33 -20.13
CA ALA A 46 -24.32 -4.31 -19.32
C ALA A 46 -24.07 -3.80 -17.90
N LEU A 47 -24.42 -4.60 -16.89
CA LEU A 47 -24.22 -4.30 -15.47
C LEU A 47 -22.82 -4.71 -14.98
N VAL A 48 -22.15 -5.56 -15.73
CA VAL A 48 -20.78 -6.00 -15.57
C VAL A 48 -19.94 -5.45 -16.71
N HIS A 49 -18.78 -4.90 -16.37
CA HIS A 49 -17.71 -4.66 -17.32
C HIS A 49 -16.48 -5.44 -16.90
N SER A 50 -15.97 -6.33 -17.77
CA SER A 50 -14.84 -7.19 -17.44
C SER A 50 -13.68 -7.01 -18.41
N VAL A 51 -12.49 -6.80 -17.85
CA VAL A 51 -11.24 -6.60 -18.60
C VAL A 51 -10.09 -7.22 -17.78
N ASN A 52 -9.20 -8.00 -18.41
CA ASN A 52 -7.97 -8.52 -17.81
C ASN A 52 -8.11 -9.26 -16.46
N GLY A 53 -9.23 -9.96 -16.24
CA GLY A 53 -9.50 -10.65 -14.98
C GLY A 53 -10.06 -9.75 -13.88
N TYR A 54 -10.38 -8.51 -14.19
CA TYR A 54 -11.14 -7.60 -13.32
C TYR A 54 -12.60 -7.54 -13.75
N ILE A 55 -13.50 -7.33 -12.79
CA ILE A 55 -14.94 -7.15 -13.01
C ILE A 55 -15.36 -5.85 -12.31
N LEU A 56 -15.69 -4.81 -13.08
CA LEU A 56 -16.24 -3.55 -12.59
C LEU A 56 -17.76 -3.63 -12.41
N LEU A 57 -18.23 -3.11 -11.28
CA LEU A 57 -19.62 -3.04 -10.85
C LEU A 57 -19.96 -1.65 -10.33
N THR A 58 -21.18 -1.19 -10.56
CA THR A 58 -21.67 0.07 -9.98
C THR A 58 -22.99 -0.11 -9.25
N MET A 59 -23.01 0.29 -7.98
CA MET A 59 -24.23 0.39 -7.19
C MET A 59 -24.73 1.84 -7.20
N ALA A 60 -25.99 2.04 -7.57
CA ALA A 60 -26.69 3.29 -7.30
C ALA A 60 -27.44 3.19 -5.97
N HIS A 61 -27.31 4.23 -5.15
CA HIS A 61 -28.02 4.38 -3.88
C HIS A 61 -28.72 5.73 -3.85
N GLN A 62 -30.03 5.70 -3.60
CA GLN A 62 -30.85 6.89 -3.44
C GLN A 62 -31.38 6.98 -2.02
N GLU A 63 -31.34 8.18 -1.44
CA GLU A 63 -31.90 8.47 -0.13
C GLU A 63 -32.83 9.69 -0.21
N ARG A 64 -33.85 9.72 0.63
CA ARG A 64 -34.72 10.88 0.83
C ARG A 64 -34.12 11.82 1.87
N LEU A 65 -33.93 13.07 1.46
CA LEU A 65 -33.39 14.14 2.27
C LEU A 65 -34.50 14.70 3.17
N LEU A 66 -34.69 14.07 4.33
CA LEU A 66 -35.56 14.56 5.39
C LEU A 66 -34.74 14.80 6.66
N PRO A 67 -34.11 15.99 6.79
CA PRO A 67 -33.28 16.31 7.95
C PRO A 67 -34.08 16.27 9.26
N ALA A 68 -33.42 15.85 10.34
CA ALA A 68 -34.04 15.78 11.67
C ALA A 68 -34.52 17.14 12.19
N SER A 69 -33.92 18.24 11.72
CA SER A 69 -34.35 19.61 12.03
C SER A 69 -35.73 19.91 11.46
N VAL A 70 -36.01 19.53 10.21
CA VAL A 70 -37.33 19.75 9.57
C VAL A 70 -38.43 19.00 10.34
N ILE A 71 -38.16 17.76 10.74
CA ILE A 71 -39.11 16.96 11.55
C ILE A 71 -39.32 17.63 12.92
N LYS A 72 -38.28 18.19 13.52
CA LYS A 72 -38.35 18.84 14.82
C LYS A 72 -39.18 20.13 14.75
N ASP A 73 -38.93 20.98 13.76
CA ASP A 73 -39.62 22.26 13.61
C ASP A 73 -41.14 22.05 13.41
N GLU A 74 -41.52 21.12 12.52
CA GLU A 74 -42.92 20.73 12.31
C GLU A 74 -43.55 20.11 13.57
N LEU A 75 -42.79 19.30 14.33
CA LEU A 75 -43.26 18.71 15.58
C LEU A 75 -43.52 19.79 16.64
N ASP A 76 -42.61 20.75 16.77
CA ASP A 76 -42.73 21.85 17.72
C ASP A 76 -43.93 22.75 17.37
N GLU A 77 -44.21 22.98 16.07
CA GLU A 77 -45.40 23.69 15.59
C GLU A 77 -46.71 22.94 15.94
N ARG A 78 -46.83 21.65 15.58
CA ARG A 78 -48.04 20.85 15.93
C ARG A 78 -48.24 20.71 17.43
N VAL A 79 -47.16 20.60 18.20
CA VAL A 79 -47.23 20.58 19.66
C VAL A 79 -47.77 21.92 20.17
N ALA A 80 -47.29 23.05 19.67
CA ALA A 80 -47.78 24.37 20.07
C ALA A 80 -49.28 24.53 19.78
N GLU A 81 -49.74 24.12 18.59
CA GLU A 81 -51.15 24.17 18.20
C GLU A 81 -52.05 23.33 19.13
N ILE A 82 -51.64 22.09 19.46
CA ILE A 82 -52.39 21.22 20.37
C ILE A 82 -52.46 21.85 21.77
N GLN A 83 -51.34 22.40 22.25
CA GLN A 83 -51.29 23.03 23.56
C GLN A 83 -52.17 24.28 23.66
N GLU A 84 -52.23 25.09 22.60
CA GLU A 84 -53.11 26.27 22.53
C GLU A 84 -54.58 25.87 22.49
N ARG A 85 -54.94 24.91 21.62
CA ARG A 85 -56.33 24.47 21.44
C ARG A 85 -56.90 23.73 22.65
N GLU A 86 -56.10 22.90 23.30
CA GLU A 86 -56.57 21.98 24.36
C GLU A 86 -56.16 22.43 25.77
N SER A 87 -55.38 23.52 25.90
CA SER A 87 -54.91 24.06 27.18
C SER A 87 -54.24 23.01 28.09
N ARG A 88 -53.55 22.04 27.50
CA ARG A 88 -52.79 20.97 28.18
C ARG A 88 -51.39 20.85 27.60
N LYS A 89 -50.52 20.08 28.25
CA LYS A 89 -49.20 19.69 27.68
C LYS A 89 -49.32 18.42 26.85
N VAL A 90 -48.54 18.34 25.77
CA VAL A 90 -48.40 17.12 24.95
C VAL A 90 -47.41 16.17 25.63
N GLY A 91 -47.84 14.94 25.90
CA GLY A 91 -47.02 13.93 26.57
C GLY A 91 -45.95 13.31 25.67
N GLY A 92 -44.94 12.65 26.25
CA GLY A 92 -43.83 12.08 25.49
C GLY A 92 -44.24 11.01 24.47
N LYS A 93 -45.21 10.15 24.81
CA LYS A 93 -45.78 9.15 23.87
C LYS A 93 -46.44 9.83 22.68
N GLU A 94 -47.29 10.81 22.94
CA GLU A 94 -48.01 11.55 21.90
C GLU A 94 -47.04 12.32 20.99
N LYS A 95 -45.98 12.95 21.53
CA LYS A 95 -44.93 13.56 20.71
C LYS A 95 -44.22 12.56 19.80
N LYS A 96 -44.00 11.33 20.27
CA LYS A 96 -43.41 10.26 19.46
C LYS A 96 -44.35 9.88 18.32
N ASP A 97 -45.62 9.66 18.61
CA ASP A 97 -46.63 9.30 17.62
C ASP A 97 -46.80 10.43 16.58
N LEU A 98 -46.82 11.70 17.01
CA LEU A 98 -46.82 12.87 16.12
C LEU A 98 -45.58 12.93 15.24
N ARG A 99 -44.40 12.62 15.79
CA ARG A 99 -43.14 12.60 15.03
C ARG A 99 -43.18 11.55 13.92
N GLU A 100 -43.67 10.35 14.21
CA GLU A 100 -43.82 9.26 13.23
C GLU A 100 -44.83 9.65 12.13
N GLN A 101 -45.94 10.30 12.51
CA GLN A 101 -46.92 10.81 11.56
C GLN A 101 -46.34 11.90 10.65
N ILE A 102 -45.64 12.89 11.22
CA ILE A 102 -44.96 13.95 10.47
C ILE A 102 -43.97 13.35 9.47
N GLU A 103 -43.20 12.36 9.92
CA GLU A 103 -42.26 11.67 9.04
C GLU A 103 -42.97 11.01 7.87
N PHE A 104 -44.05 10.26 8.12
CA PHE A 104 -44.84 9.61 7.07
C PHE A 104 -45.42 10.62 6.06
N GLU A 105 -45.88 11.78 6.52
CA GLU A 105 -46.44 12.84 5.68
C GLU A 105 -45.38 13.59 4.85
N LEU A 106 -44.19 13.83 5.44
CA LEU A 106 -43.13 14.58 4.80
C LEU A 106 -42.25 13.73 3.88
N LEU A 107 -42.12 12.43 4.16
CA LEU A 107 -41.22 11.54 3.42
C LEU A 107 -41.52 11.52 1.90
N PRO A 108 -42.77 11.37 1.41
CA PRO A 108 -43.06 11.40 -0.01
C PRO A 108 -42.67 12.72 -0.70
N ARG A 109 -42.69 13.83 0.05
CA ARG A 109 -42.38 15.19 -0.42
C ARG A 109 -40.89 15.53 -0.34
N ALA A 110 -40.11 14.74 0.41
CA ALA A 110 -38.68 14.97 0.56
C ALA A 110 -37.96 14.80 -0.78
N PHE A 111 -37.03 15.71 -1.07
CA PHE A 111 -36.13 15.58 -2.21
C PHE A 111 -35.29 14.32 -2.09
N THR A 112 -34.91 13.73 -3.22
CA THR A 112 -34.02 12.56 -3.24
C THR A 112 -32.62 12.96 -3.65
N ARG A 113 -31.64 12.22 -3.13
CA ARG A 113 -30.23 12.30 -3.54
C ARG A 113 -29.76 10.94 -3.96
N THR A 114 -29.31 10.81 -5.20
CA THR A 114 -28.70 9.58 -5.73
C THR A 114 -27.18 9.72 -5.75
N ARG A 115 -26.49 8.69 -5.25
CA ARG A 115 -25.04 8.53 -5.32
C ARG A 115 -24.74 7.20 -6.01
N LYS A 116 -23.70 7.17 -6.83
CA LYS A 116 -23.14 5.95 -7.37
C LYS A 116 -21.89 5.58 -6.59
N LEU A 117 -21.65 4.28 -6.45
CA LEU A 117 -20.46 3.72 -5.84
C LEU A 117 -19.97 2.58 -6.71
N ASP A 118 -18.77 2.76 -7.23
CA ASP A 118 -18.09 1.77 -8.05
C ASP A 118 -17.26 0.84 -7.18
N ALA A 119 -17.13 -0.40 -7.62
CA ALA A 119 -16.25 -1.39 -7.06
C ALA A 119 -15.78 -2.32 -8.16
N TRP A 120 -14.60 -2.92 -8.00
CA TRP A 120 -14.20 -4.02 -8.85
C TRP A 120 -13.77 -5.25 -8.07
N ILE A 121 -13.96 -6.40 -8.70
CA ILE A 121 -13.48 -7.69 -8.24
C ILE A 121 -12.23 -8.03 -9.03
N ASP A 122 -11.13 -8.27 -8.35
CA ASP A 122 -9.90 -8.82 -8.90
C ASP A 122 -9.97 -10.34 -8.81
N LEU A 123 -10.16 -11.02 -9.94
CA LEU A 123 -10.23 -12.49 -9.98
C LEU A 123 -8.85 -13.15 -9.86
N ASN A 124 -7.77 -12.41 -10.07
CA ASN A 124 -6.41 -12.94 -9.98
C ASN A 124 -5.99 -13.02 -8.51
N ASP A 125 -6.09 -11.91 -7.80
CA ASP A 125 -5.64 -11.76 -6.42
C ASP A 125 -6.77 -11.85 -5.38
N GLN A 126 -8.01 -12.04 -5.84
CA GLN A 126 -9.20 -12.28 -5.00
C GLN A 126 -9.58 -11.10 -4.10
N TRP A 127 -9.34 -9.88 -4.58
CA TRP A 127 -9.73 -8.66 -3.90
C TRP A 127 -11.12 -8.17 -4.36
N LEU A 128 -11.87 -7.62 -3.42
CA LEU A 128 -13.01 -6.74 -3.71
C LEU A 128 -12.62 -5.32 -3.32
N ILE A 129 -12.38 -4.47 -4.32
CA ILE A 129 -11.97 -3.08 -4.12
C ILE A 129 -13.22 -2.22 -4.27
N ILE A 130 -13.56 -1.45 -3.23
CA ILE A 130 -14.73 -0.56 -3.24
C ILE A 130 -14.23 0.87 -3.20
N ASN A 131 -14.69 1.71 -4.13
CA ASN A 131 -14.25 3.10 -4.27
C ASN A 131 -14.83 4.02 -3.19
N THR A 132 -14.54 3.73 -1.92
CA THR A 132 -14.96 4.52 -0.77
C THR A 132 -14.05 4.30 0.42
N SER A 133 -13.77 5.37 1.15
CA SER A 133 -13.12 5.29 2.46
C SER A 133 -14.11 5.28 3.62
N SER A 134 -15.42 5.14 3.35
CA SER A 134 -16.47 5.11 4.37
C SER A 134 -16.88 3.66 4.64
N PRO A 135 -16.67 3.14 5.86
CA PRO A 135 -17.10 1.78 6.24
C PRO A 135 -18.60 1.56 6.00
N THR A 136 -19.43 2.57 6.27
CA THR A 136 -20.89 2.48 6.06
C THR A 136 -21.24 2.31 4.59
N GLN A 137 -20.54 2.98 3.68
CA GLN A 137 -20.79 2.83 2.24
C GLN A 137 -20.26 1.48 1.73
N ALA A 138 -19.10 1.04 2.23
CA ALA A 138 -18.55 -0.28 1.92
C ALA A 138 -19.50 -1.40 2.36
N GLU A 139 -20.00 -1.36 3.60
CA GLU A 139 -20.96 -2.36 4.10
C GLU A 139 -22.29 -2.32 3.34
N ARG A 140 -22.73 -1.14 2.92
CA ARG A 140 -23.92 -1.03 2.07
C ARG A 140 -23.70 -1.73 0.72
N PHE A 141 -22.53 -1.53 0.11
CA PHE A 141 -22.18 -2.18 -1.16
C PHE A 141 -22.08 -3.70 -1.00
N THR A 142 -21.30 -4.19 -0.03
CA THR A 142 -21.13 -5.64 0.23
C THR A 142 -22.45 -6.28 0.64
N GLY A 143 -23.29 -5.59 1.42
CA GLY A 143 -24.64 -6.03 1.77
C GLY A 143 -25.56 -6.16 0.57
N GLN A 144 -25.50 -5.22 -0.39
CA GLN A 144 -26.26 -5.31 -1.64
C GLN A 144 -25.73 -6.45 -2.52
N LEU A 145 -24.41 -6.61 -2.65
CA LEU A 145 -23.79 -7.69 -3.41
C LEU A 145 -24.16 -9.05 -2.81
N ARG A 146 -24.04 -9.23 -1.50
CA ARG A 146 -24.45 -10.45 -0.78
C ARG A 146 -25.92 -10.79 -0.99
N LYS A 147 -26.83 -9.80 -0.98
CA LYS A 147 -28.26 -10.01 -1.29
C LYS A 147 -28.50 -10.45 -2.75
N THR A 148 -27.58 -10.12 -3.65
CA THR A 148 -27.68 -10.39 -5.08
C THR A 148 -27.11 -11.75 -5.45
N ILE A 149 -25.96 -12.11 -4.87
CA ILE A 149 -25.25 -13.35 -5.19
C ILE A 149 -25.40 -14.45 -4.14
N ASP A 150 -26.23 -14.22 -3.12
CA ASP A 150 -26.57 -15.09 -1.98
C ASP A 150 -25.45 -15.29 -0.95
N SER A 151 -24.21 -15.47 -1.42
CA SER A 151 -23.03 -15.66 -0.56
C SER A 151 -21.88 -14.78 -1.02
N LEU A 152 -21.32 -13.99 -0.10
CA LEU A 152 -20.16 -13.15 -0.33
C LEU A 152 -19.27 -13.19 0.93
N PRO A 153 -18.35 -14.18 1.04
CA PRO A 153 -17.47 -14.34 2.18
C PRO A 153 -16.26 -13.39 2.06
N VAL A 154 -16.50 -12.09 2.20
CA VAL A 154 -15.45 -11.07 2.20
C VAL A 154 -15.08 -10.70 3.63
N VAL A 155 -13.79 -10.47 3.85
CA VAL A 155 -13.23 -9.96 5.10
C VAL A 155 -12.30 -8.80 4.76
N THR A 156 -12.09 -7.91 5.73
CA THR A 156 -11.02 -6.91 5.61
C THR A 156 -9.66 -7.61 5.59
N PRO A 157 -8.65 -7.05 4.90
CA PRO A 157 -7.29 -7.57 4.95
C PRO A 157 -6.83 -7.82 6.38
N GLU A 158 -6.27 -9.01 6.63
CA GLU A 158 -5.52 -9.27 7.85
C GLU A 158 -4.05 -8.94 7.62
N THR A 159 -3.43 -8.30 8.61
CA THR A 159 -2.02 -7.91 8.57
C THR A 159 -1.30 -8.50 9.77
N ASP A 160 -0.10 -9.01 9.56
CA ASP A 160 0.68 -9.60 10.66
C ASP A 160 1.34 -8.53 11.53
N SER A 161 1.64 -7.38 10.94
CA SER A 161 2.14 -6.21 11.65
C SER A 161 1.05 -5.15 11.81
N SER A 162 1.08 -4.44 12.95
CA SER A 162 0.16 -3.32 13.21
C SER A 162 0.42 -2.16 12.23
N PRO A 163 -0.60 -1.66 11.51
CA PRO A 163 -0.47 -0.50 10.63
C PRO A 163 0.05 0.74 11.33
N VAL A 164 -0.44 1.01 12.54
CA VAL A 164 0.01 2.13 13.38
C VAL A 164 1.50 2.02 13.69
N SER A 165 1.95 0.83 14.10
CA SER A 165 3.35 0.60 14.46
C SER A 165 4.27 0.78 13.26
N LEU A 166 3.90 0.20 12.12
CA LEU A 166 4.72 0.26 10.91
C LEU A 166 4.79 1.68 10.33
N MET A 167 3.66 2.38 10.22
CA MET A 167 3.64 3.78 9.79
C MET A 167 4.44 4.68 10.73
N THR A 168 4.38 4.43 12.04
CA THR A 168 5.17 5.19 13.02
C THR A 168 6.66 4.93 12.84
N GLN A 169 7.06 3.68 12.60
CA GLN A 169 8.44 3.33 12.32
C GLN A 169 8.95 4.03 11.06
N TRP A 170 8.21 3.92 9.95
CA TRP A 170 8.56 4.58 8.69
C TRP A 170 8.80 6.08 8.84
N LEU A 171 7.90 6.77 9.54
CA LEU A 171 8.01 8.21 9.76
C LEU A 171 9.13 8.58 10.75
N SER A 172 9.39 7.75 11.77
CA SER A 172 10.45 8.01 12.75
C SER A 172 11.84 7.77 12.16
N GLU A 173 11.99 6.74 11.33
CA GLU A 173 13.28 6.35 10.74
C GLU A 173 13.54 7.08 9.43
N GLY A 174 12.50 7.55 8.73
CA GLY A 174 12.60 8.06 7.37
C GLY A 174 12.97 6.99 6.35
N VAL A 175 12.76 5.72 6.69
CA VAL A 175 13.09 4.56 5.84
C VAL A 175 11.83 3.77 5.59
N LEU A 176 11.51 3.58 4.31
CA LEU A 176 10.36 2.84 3.84
C LEU A 176 10.82 1.75 2.86
N PRO A 177 10.12 0.60 2.79
CA PRO A 177 10.33 -0.36 1.71
C PRO A 177 10.11 0.31 0.35
N LEU A 178 11.00 0.05 -0.60
CA LEU A 178 10.76 0.47 -1.98
C LEU A 178 9.48 -0.21 -2.51
N PRO A 179 8.69 0.46 -3.36
CA PRO A 179 8.93 1.79 -3.95
C PRO A 179 8.15 2.91 -3.22
N PHE A 180 7.98 2.83 -1.89
CA PHE A 180 7.23 3.84 -1.14
C PHE A 180 8.11 4.99 -0.65
N GLU A 181 7.56 6.20 -0.71
CA GLU A 181 8.14 7.43 -0.18
C GLU A 181 7.14 8.17 0.70
N LEU A 182 7.66 9.01 1.61
CA LEU A 182 6.83 9.88 2.45
C LEU A 182 6.26 11.03 1.62
N GLY A 183 4.97 11.31 1.81
CA GLY A 183 4.35 12.54 1.32
C GLY A 183 4.57 13.72 2.27
N GLU A 184 3.60 14.64 2.30
CA GLU A 184 3.68 15.90 3.06
C GLU A 184 2.55 16.03 4.10
N GLU A 185 1.88 14.92 4.44
CA GLU A 185 0.76 14.92 5.38
C GLU A 185 0.81 13.71 6.31
N CYS A 186 0.63 13.97 7.61
CA CYS A 186 0.42 12.93 8.61
C CYS A 186 -0.53 13.40 9.72
N GLU A 187 -1.14 12.43 10.40
CA GLU A 187 -1.91 12.62 11.62
C GLU A 187 -1.29 11.78 12.73
N LEU A 188 -1.00 12.42 13.87
CA LEU A 188 -0.40 11.80 15.03
C LEU A 188 -1.38 11.85 16.21
N LEU A 189 -1.59 10.73 16.88
CA LEU A 189 -2.48 10.57 18.02
C LEU A 189 -1.69 10.19 19.27
N SER A 190 -1.98 10.81 20.42
CA SER A 190 -1.47 10.33 21.71
C SER A 190 -2.24 9.10 22.20
N GLN A 191 -1.54 8.24 22.94
CA GLN A 191 -2.14 7.04 23.55
C GLN A 191 -2.77 7.27 24.92
N ASP A 192 -2.79 8.51 25.41
CA ASP A 192 -3.38 8.87 26.70
C ASP A 192 -4.90 9.09 26.61
N GLU A 193 -5.57 9.21 27.76
CA GLU A 193 -7.03 9.44 27.82
C GLU A 193 -7.47 10.74 27.13
N ALA A 194 -6.55 11.69 26.96
CA ALA A 194 -6.82 12.96 26.29
C ALA A 194 -6.91 12.82 24.76
N GLN A 195 -6.35 11.75 24.17
CA GLN A 195 -6.34 11.48 22.72
C GLN A 195 -6.00 12.73 21.88
N SER A 196 -4.96 13.46 22.31
CA SER A 196 -4.50 14.65 21.61
C SER A 196 -4.10 14.33 20.17
N VAL A 197 -4.56 15.15 19.23
CA VAL A 197 -4.29 14.99 17.79
C VAL A 197 -3.37 16.11 17.32
N ALA A 198 -2.31 15.76 16.59
CA ALA A 198 -1.54 16.70 15.77
C ALA A 198 -1.71 16.35 14.29
N VAL A 199 -2.00 17.34 13.45
CA VAL A 199 -2.18 17.17 12.01
C VAL A 199 -1.19 18.07 11.28
N PHE A 200 -0.36 17.48 10.43
CA PHE A 200 0.57 18.19 9.55
C PHE A 200 0.07 18.07 8.12
N LYS A 201 0.05 19.16 7.36
CA LYS A 201 -0.37 19.19 5.96
C LYS A 201 0.55 20.10 5.17
N LYS A 202 0.98 19.67 3.98
CA LYS A 202 1.93 20.41 3.13
C LYS A 202 3.18 20.77 3.93
N HIS A 203 3.72 19.78 4.64
CA HIS A 203 4.83 19.94 5.56
C HIS A 203 5.87 18.84 5.35
N GLU A 204 7.14 19.18 5.53
CA GLU A 204 8.23 18.21 5.48
C GLU A 204 8.13 17.27 6.70
N LEU A 205 7.84 16.00 6.45
CA LEU A 205 7.51 15.04 7.52
C LEU A 205 8.73 14.63 8.36
N MET A 206 9.95 14.88 7.88
CA MET A 206 11.20 14.64 8.63
C MET A 206 11.65 15.85 9.46
N ALA A 207 10.88 16.94 9.48
CA ALA A 207 11.19 18.14 10.26
C ALA A 207 11.15 17.88 11.78
N GLU A 208 11.90 18.68 12.54
CA GLU A 208 12.07 18.54 13.99
C GLU A 208 10.74 18.58 14.74
N GLU A 209 9.77 19.36 14.28
CA GLU A 209 8.44 19.48 14.89
C GLU A 209 7.65 18.16 14.84
N VAL A 210 7.75 17.42 13.73
CA VAL A 210 7.10 16.11 13.56
C VAL A 210 7.80 15.07 14.42
N GLN A 211 9.14 15.03 14.34
CA GLN A 211 9.97 14.11 15.12
C GLN A 211 9.82 14.33 16.63
N SER A 212 9.67 15.58 17.06
CA SER A 212 9.40 15.92 18.46
C SER A 212 8.06 15.33 18.93
N ASN A 213 7.00 15.39 18.12
CA ASN A 213 5.70 14.79 18.47
C ASN A 213 5.79 13.26 18.63
N LEU A 214 6.58 12.59 17.77
CA LEU A 214 6.83 11.15 17.86
C LEU A 214 7.64 10.80 19.12
N SER A 215 8.69 11.58 19.42
CA SER A 215 9.51 11.37 20.63
C SER A 215 8.73 11.55 21.94
N HIS A 216 7.64 12.32 21.91
CA HIS A 216 6.69 12.48 23.03
C HIS A 216 5.62 11.36 23.08
N GLY A 217 5.76 10.30 22.30
CA GLY A 217 4.91 9.11 22.37
C GLY A 217 3.61 9.19 21.56
N LYS A 218 3.47 10.15 20.64
CA LYS A 218 2.37 10.11 19.67
C LYS A 218 2.68 9.08 18.58
N LEU A 219 1.65 8.39 18.12
CA LEU A 219 1.73 7.40 17.05
C LEU A 219 1.02 7.89 15.79
N VAL A 220 1.44 7.39 14.64
CA VAL A 220 0.87 7.76 13.35
C VAL A 220 -0.47 7.04 13.14
N SER A 221 -1.56 7.80 13.06
CA SER A 221 -2.89 7.29 12.70
C SER A 221 -3.18 7.43 11.20
N LYS A 222 -2.55 8.41 10.52
CA LYS A 222 -2.62 8.60 9.07
C LYS A 222 -1.28 9.03 8.51
N LEU A 223 -0.89 8.46 7.38
CA LEU A 223 0.36 8.80 6.68
C LEU A 223 0.11 8.94 5.18
N GLN A 224 0.52 10.08 4.61
CA GLN A 224 0.58 10.22 3.17
C GLN A 224 1.81 9.49 2.63
N LEU A 225 1.58 8.67 1.62
CA LEU A 225 2.60 7.91 0.92
C LEU A 225 2.53 8.25 -0.57
N ILE A 226 3.67 8.13 -1.23
CA ILE A 226 3.82 8.15 -2.68
C ILE A 226 4.38 6.78 -3.07
N TRP A 227 3.76 6.13 -4.05
CA TRP A 227 4.19 4.83 -4.56
C TRP A 227 4.69 4.98 -5.99
N ASP A 228 5.94 4.58 -6.22
CA ASP A 228 6.58 4.49 -7.54
C ASP A 228 6.48 5.77 -8.39
N ASP A 229 6.46 6.95 -7.74
CA ASP A 229 6.18 8.26 -8.37
C ASP A 229 4.89 8.32 -9.21
N LYS A 230 3.97 7.37 -9.02
CA LYS A 230 2.73 7.21 -9.81
C LYS A 230 1.48 7.47 -9.03
N ILE A 231 1.41 7.06 -7.76
CA ILE A 231 0.19 7.18 -6.96
C ILE A 231 0.52 7.82 -5.62
N SER A 232 -0.16 8.93 -5.31
CA SER A 232 -0.19 9.49 -3.96
C SER A 232 -1.48 9.11 -3.26
N PHE A 233 -1.39 8.73 -1.99
CA PHE A 233 -2.55 8.39 -1.18
C PHE A 233 -2.26 8.60 0.31
N VAL A 234 -3.30 8.57 1.14
CA VAL A 234 -3.19 8.59 2.60
C VAL A 234 -3.67 7.27 3.15
N LEU A 235 -2.77 6.53 3.76
CA LEU A 235 -3.07 5.32 4.51
C LEU A 235 -3.54 5.66 5.92
N THR A 236 -4.52 4.93 6.42
CA THR A 236 -5.00 5.05 7.81
C THR A 236 -4.64 3.82 8.63
N GLU A 237 -4.75 3.94 9.95
CA GLU A 237 -4.61 2.81 10.89
C GLU A 237 -5.55 1.62 10.59
N ASP A 238 -6.76 1.89 10.06
CA ASP A 238 -7.71 0.86 9.63
C ASP A 238 -7.48 0.34 8.19
N LEU A 239 -6.29 0.56 7.62
CA LEU A 239 -5.90 0.18 6.24
C LEU A 239 -6.78 0.78 5.13
N GLN A 240 -7.48 1.89 5.40
CA GLN A 240 -8.21 2.62 4.38
C GLN A 240 -7.24 3.45 3.55
N ILE A 241 -7.39 3.37 2.23
CA ILE A 241 -6.68 4.22 1.28
C ILE A 241 -7.56 5.44 0.96
N LYS A 242 -7.10 6.63 1.38
CA LYS A 242 -7.82 7.89 1.22
C LYS A 242 -7.12 8.80 0.23
N ARG A 243 -7.89 9.62 -0.48
CA ARG A 243 -7.37 10.64 -1.42
C ARG A 243 -6.34 10.05 -2.39
N LEU A 244 -6.64 8.87 -2.93
CA LEU A 244 -5.84 8.28 -4.00
C LEU A 244 -5.84 9.26 -5.18
N LYS A 245 -4.65 9.60 -5.65
CA LYS A 245 -4.40 10.48 -6.78
C LYS A 245 -3.33 9.83 -7.67
N PHE A 246 -3.66 9.63 -8.93
CA PHE A 246 -2.67 9.33 -9.96
C PHE A 246 -1.86 10.60 -10.27
N LEU A 247 -0.55 10.44 -10.36
CA LEU A 247 0.42 11.48 -10.72
C LEU A 247 0.60 11.50 -12.25
N ASP A 248 1.33 12.51 -12.74
CA ASP A 248 1.26 13.00 -14.12
C ASP A 248 1.46 11.93 -15.22
N VAL A 249 2.16 10.83 -14.94
CA VAL A 249 2.37 9.70 -15.87
C VAL A 249 1.05 9.08 -16.36
N PHE A 250 -0.01 9.13 -15.57
CA PHE A 250 -1.30 8.52 -15.91
C PHE A 250 -2.10 9.35 -16.92
N ASP A 251 -2.07 10.68 -16.80
CA ASP A 251 -2.82 11.57 -17.69
C ASP A 251 -2.24 11.52 -19.12
N ASP A 252 -0.90 11.46 -19.23
CA ASP A 252 -0.22 11.32 -20.53
C ASP A 252 -0.62 10.02 -21.25
N GLN A 253 -0.73 8.90 -20.53
CA GLN A 253 -1.16 7.61 -21.09
C GLN A 253 -2.61 7.65 -21.59
N LEU A 254 -3.51 8.31 -20.87
CA LEU A 254 -4.90 8.47 -21.30
C LEU A 254 -5.02 9.29 -22.58
N ASP A 255 -4.23 10.36 -22.69
CA ASP A 255 -4.25 11.25 -23.86
C ASP A 255 -3.68 10.57 -25.12
N GLU A 256 -2.80 9.57 -24.99
CA GLU A 256 -2.28 8.78 -26.12
C GLU A 256 -3.35 7.91 -26.81
N HIS A 257 -4.38 7.48 -26.08
CA HIS A 257 -5.37 6.53 -26.60
C HIS A 257 -6.50 7.14 -27.46
N ASP A 258 -6.69 8.47 -27.44
CA ASP A 258 -7.72 9.21 -28.21
C ASP A 258 -9.12 8.55 -28.21
N PRO A 259 -9.80 8.43 -27.05
CA PRO A 259 -11.07 7.71 -26.95
C PRO A 259 -12.19 8.40 -27.74
N GLN A 260 -12.93 7.62 -28.53
CA GLN A 260 -14.00 8.10 -29.41
C GLN A 260 -15.39 8.10 -28.75
N SER A 261 -15.52 7.51 -27.56
CA SER A 261 -16.76 7.48 -26.79
C SER A 261 -16.53 7.53 -25.28
N HIS A 262 -17.59 7.82 -24.51
CA HIS A 262 -17.52 7.81 -23.05
C HIS A 262 -17.23 6.41 -22.49
N ALA A 263 -17.82 5.38 -23.09
CA ALA A 263 -17.61 4.00 -22.67
C ALA A 263 -16.16 3.54 -22.94
N GLU A 264 -15.60 3.92 -24.08
CA GLU A 264 -14.20 3.63 -24.42
C GLU A 264 -13.23 4.36 -23.48
N LYS A 265 -13.49 5.63 -23.16
CA LYS A 265 -12.70 6.36 -22.17
C LYS A 265 -12.70 5.64 -20.80
N MET A 266 -13.87 5.21 -20.33
CA MET A 266 -13.98 4.49 -19.05
C MET A 266 -13.30 3.12 -19.08
N ASP A 267 -13.35 2.40 -20.20
CA ASP A 267 -12.66 1.11 -20.40
C ASP A 267 -11.13 1.28 -20.31
N ILE A 268 -10.58 2.30 -20.97
CA ILE A 268 -9.14 2.62 -20.90
C ILE A 268 -8.77 3.05 -19.48
N GLU A 269 -9.50 3.98 -18.88
CA GLU A 269 -9.27 4.43 -17.50
C GLU A 269 -9.30 3.26 -16.52
N PHE A 270 -10.29 2.37 -16.64
CA PHE A 270 -10.41 1.19 -15.80
C PHE A 270 -9.23 0.23 -15.98
N THR A 271 -8.82 -0.03 -17.22
CA THR A 271 -7.70 -0.92 -17.53
C THR A 271 -6.39 -0.42 -16.95
N LEU A 272 -6.07 0.86 -17.14
CA LEU A 272 -4.83 1.46 -16.60
C LEU A 272 -4.87 1.52 -15.06
N MET A 273 -5.99 1.97 -14.50
CA MET A 273 -6.17 2.12 -13.05
C MET A 273 -6.03 0.78 -12.33
N THR A 274 -6.68 -0.28 -12.81
CA THR A 274 -6.65 -1.59 -12.15
C THR A 274 -5.24 -2.19 -12.13
N GLY A 275 -4.46 -2.05 -13.21
CA GLY A 275 -3.08 -2.51 -13.26
C GLY A 275 -2.19 -1.84 -12.21
N GLU A 276 -2.22 -0.51 -12.12
CA GLU A 276 -1.40 0.22 -11.15
C GLU A 276 -1.88 0.02 -9.71
N VAL A 277 -3.20 0.01 -9.47
CA VAL A 277 -3.74 -0.20 -8.11
C VAL A 277 -3.48 -1.63 -7.61
N SER A 278 -3.60 -2.66 -8.44
CA SER A 278 -3.25 -4.03 -8.02
C SER A 278 -1.77 -4.13 -7.63
N ASN A 279 -0.86 -3.51 -8.39
CA ASN A 279 0.57 -3.46 -8.04
C ASN A 279 0.84 -2.69 -6.74
N LEU A 280 0.18 -1.55 -6.55
CA LEU A 280 0.22 -0.78 -5.31
C LEU A 280 -0.22 -1.64 -4.11
N LEU A 281 -1.38 -2.31 -4.22
CA LEU A 281 -1.93 -3.12 -3.14
C LEU A 281 -1.01 -4.28 -2.79
N THR A 282 -0.46 -4.99 -3.79
CA THR A 282 0.50 -6.07 -3.57
C THR A 282 1.72 -5.58 -2.79
N ASN A 283 2.39 -4.53 -3.27
CA ASN A 283 3.57 -3.97 -2.60
C ASN A 283 3.24 -3.45 -1.19
N LEU A 284 2.08 -2.82 -1.02
CA LEU A 284 1.64 -2.28 0.27
C LEU A 284 1.38 -3.40 1.28
N PHE A 285 0.67 -4.44 0.89
CA PHE A 285 0.37 -5.55 1.80
C PHE A 285 1.57 -6.43 2.08
N ASP A 286 2.53 -6.52 1.16
CA ASP A 286 3.81 -7.18 1.42
C ASP A 286 4.58 -6.53 2.56
N CYS A 287 4.42 -5.21 2.77
CA CYS A 287 5.00 -4.51 3.91
C CYS A 287 4.42 -4.95 5.26
N PHE A 288 3.20 -5.50 5.28
CA PHE A 288 2.49 -5.90 6.49
C PHE A 288 2.56 -7.40 6.81
N LYS A 289 3.11 -8.22 5.90
CA LYS A 289 3.27 -9.67 6.08
C LYS A 289 4.40 -9.98 7.06
N SER A 290 4.20 -10.99 7.90
CA SER A 290 5.20 -11.59 8.76
C SER A 290 6.19 -12.37 7.90
N GLN A 291 7.47 -12.17 8.17
CA GLN A 291 8.54 -12.79 7.38
C GLN A 291 8.68 -14.32 7.59
N GLU A 292 7.71 -14.98 8.22
CA GLU A 292 7.75 -16.44 8.42
C GLU A 292 7.24 -17.22 7.18
N GLU A 293 6.34 -16.66 6.36
CA GLU A 293 5.72 -17.41 5.26
C GLU A 293 6.54 -17.45 3.95
N ASP A 294 7.47 -16.51 3.72
CA ASP A 294 8.33 -16.49 2.53
C ASP A 294 9.40 -17.58 2.50
N MET A 295 9.61 -18.29 3.61
CA MET A 295 10.51 -19.44 3.65
C MET A 295 9.97 -20.66 2.89
N LYS A 296 8.67 -20.68 2.55
CA LYS A 296 8.05 -21.77 1.78
C LYS A 296 7.98 -21.53 0.27
N PHE A 297 8.06 -20.30 -0.20
CA PHE A 297 8.06 -19.99 -1.64
C PHE A 297 9.47 -19.91 -2.24
N LEU A 298 10.49 -19.49 -1.49
CA LEU A 298 11.86 -19.43 -2.00
C LEU A 298 12.55 -20.80 -2.14
N THR A 299 12.09 -21.84 -1.45
CA THR A 299 12.62 -23.21 -1.65
C THR A 299 12.16 -23.84 -2.97
N GLY A 300 11.10 -23.30 -3.61
CA GLY A 300 10.53 -23.83 -4.85
C GLY A 300 10.99 -23.14 -6.14
N LEU A 301 11.40 -21.87 -6.11
CA LEU A 301 11.76 -21.12 -7.33
C LEU A 301 13.26 -20.90 -7.55
N CYS A 302 14.12 -21.10 -6.54
CA CYS A 302 15.58 -21.02 -6.73
C CYS A 302 16.19 -22.18 -7.54
N ALA A 303 15.40 -23.17 -7.96
CA ALA A 303 15.86 -24.28 -8.79
C ALA A 303 15.79 -24.02 -10.31
N ALA A 304 15.22 -22.91 -10.80
CA ALA A 304 14.98 -22.73 -12.24
C ALA A 304 15.43 -21.39 -12.86
N ALA A 305 16.10 -20.50 -12.13
CA ALA A 305 16.57 -19.21 -12.67
C ALA A 305 18.10 -19.05 -12.71
N LEU A 306 18.86 -20.14 -12.82
CA LEU A 306 20.30 -20.09 -13.07
C LEU A 306 20.74 -20.57 -14.47
N LEU A 307 19.80 -20.94 -15.35
CA LEU A 307 20.11 -21.31 -16.74
C LEU A 307 18.98 -20.94 -17.70
N THR A 308 18.68 -19.65 -17.86
CA THR A 308 18.23 -19.12 -19.16
C THR A 308 18.75 -17.70 -19.32
N ALA A 309 19.29 -17.42 -20.50
CA ALA A 309 19.87 -16.15 -20.87
C ALA A 309 18.81 -15.04 -20.93
N GLY A 310 19.20 -13.84 -20.50
CA GLY A 310 18.61 -12.59 -20.95
C GLY A 310 17.45 -12.05 -20.10
N SER A 311 17.79 -11.29 -19.06
CA SER A 311 17.10 -10.07 -18.62
C SER A 311 18.04 -9.35 -17.65
N ALA A 312 18.64 -8.25 -18.11
CA ALA A 312 19.62 -7.48 -17.36
C ALA A 312 18.92 -6.41 -16.52
N VAL A 313 19.17 -6.41 -15.22
CA VAL A 313 19.07 -5.24 -14.35
C VAL A 313 20.48 -4.97 -13.82
N LEU A 314 20.89 -3.70 -13.90
CA LEU A 314 22.24 -3.17 -13.89
C LEU A 314 22.98 -3.35 -12.54
N ALA A 315 23.81 -4.39 -12.41
CA ALA A 315 24.90 -4.38 -11.43
C ALA A 315 26.16 -3.81 -12.12
N ASP A 316 26.47 -2.54 -11.89
CA ASP A 316 27.51 -1.82 -12.64
C ASP A 316 28.94 -1.96 -12.05
N GLU A 317 29.13 -2.45 -10.81
CA GLU A 317 30.47 -2.69 -10.24
C GLU A 317 30.60 -4.04 -9.52
N VAL A 318 31.65 -4.80 -9.84
CA VAL A 318 32.02 -6.05 -9.16
C VAL A 318 33.50 -6.00 -8.78
N TRP A 319 33.85 -6.44 -7.58
CA TRP A 319 35.23 -6.54 -7.11
C TRP A 319 35.59 -7.95 -6.64
N ASP A 320 36.81 -8.37 -6.94
CA ASP A 320 37.43 -9.51 -6.27
C ASP A 320 38.30 -8.97 -5.11
N SER A 321 37.99 -9.40 -3.89
CA SER A 321 38.72 -9.04 -2.67
C SER A 321 39.44 -10.22 -2.04
N ASN A 322 40.34 -9.95 -1.10
CA ASN A 322 41.01 -10.98 -0.30
C ASN A 322 40.07 -11.77 0.63
N THR A 323 38.81 -11.36 0.79
CA THR A 323 37.79 -12.06 1.60
C THR A 323 36.64 -12.63 0.77
N GLY A 324 36.67 -12.48 -0.56
CA GLY A 324 35.65 -12.97 -1.48
C GLY A 324 35.16 -11.91 -2.45
N ARG A 325 34.14 -12.25 -3.24
CA ARG A 325 33.55 -11.32 -4.20
C ARG A 325 32.64 -10.31 -3.47
N VAL A 326 32.70 -9.06 -3.93
CA VAL A 326 31.81 -7.97 -3.50
C VAL A 326 31.13 -7.40 -4.74
N VAL A 327 29.82 -7.20 -4.69
CA VAL A 327 29.01 -6.70 -5.81
C VAL A 327 28.28 -5.45 -5.38
N TYR A 328 28.33 -4.39 -6.19
CA TYR A 328 27.45 -3.24 -6.06
C TYR A 328 26.06 -3.66 -6.56
N GLU A 329 25.14 -3.86 -5.64
CA GLU A 329 23.84 -4.47 -5.93
C GLU A 329 22.76 -3.43 -6.20
N ALA A 330 22.68 -2.41 -5.34
CA ALA A 330 21.57 -1.46 -5.34
C ALA A 330 21.95 -0.13 -4.65
N GLU A 331 21.02 0.82 -4.71
CA GLU A 331 21.09 2.11 -4.02
C GLU A 331 19.83 2.34 -3.18
N MET A 332 19.97 2.95 -2.02
CA MET A 332 18.89 3.33 -1.11
C MET A 332 19.07 4.79 -0.69
N GLY A 333 18.41 5.71 -1.40
CA GLY A 333 18.64 7.15 -1.24
C GLY A 333 20.13 7.50 -1.48
N PRO A 334 20.83 8.13 -0.52
CA PRO A 334 22.26 8.41 -0.64
C PRO A 334 23.17 7.19 -0.34
N THR A 335 22.61 6.02 -0.01
CA THR A 335 23.37 4.86 0.46
C THR A 335 23.61 3.85 -0.65
N ALA A 336 24.87 3.48 -0.89
CA ALA A 336 25.20 2.36 -1.75
C ALA A 336 25.05 1.03 -0.98
N VAL A 337 24.47 0.01 -1.62
CA VAL A 337 24.23 -1.31 -1.02
C VAL A 337 25.03 -2.36 -1.77
N TRP A 338 25.96 -2.99 -1.07
CA TRP A 338 26.85 -3.99 -1.63
C TRP A 338 26.59 -5.36 -1.03
N THR A 339 26.67 -6.41 -1.83
CA THR A 339 26.53 -7.80 -1.38
C THR A 339 27.89 -8.49 -1.35
N TYR A 340 28.10 -9.38 -0.37
CA TYR A 340 29.31 -10.19 -0.23
C TYR A 340 29.02 -11.55 0.40
N GLY A 341 29.99 -12.47 0.37
CA GLY A 341 29.82 -13.83 0.90
C GLY A 341 29.28 -14.82 -0.13
N SER A 342 28.86 -16.00 0.33
CA SER A 342 28.33 -17.06 -0.54
C SER A 342 26.80 -17.07 -0.53
N ALA A 343 26.19 -17.80 -1.47
CA ALA A 343 24.73 -17.98 -1.51
C ALA A 343 24.15 -18.62 -0.23
N GLN A 344 24.95 -19.41 0.49
CA GLN A 344 24.53 -20.07 1.73
C GLN A 344 24.79 -19.23 2.99
N ASP A 345 25.61 -18.18 2.90
CA ASP A 345 25.96 -17.30 4.01
C ASP A 345 26.22 -15.87 3.50
N PRO A 346 25.16 -15.20 2.97
CA PRO A 346 25.28 -13.88 2.37
C PRO A 346 25.47 -12.79 3.43
N GLY A 347 26.07 -11.69 3.02
CA GLY A 347 26.18 -10.47 3.81
C GLY A 347 25.93 -9.24 2.94
N VAL A 348 25.61 -8.14 3.60
CA VAL A 348 25.39 -6.83 2.97
C VAL A 348 26.26 -5.77 3.63
N ILE A 349 26.69 -4.79 2.84
CA ILE A 349 27.41 -3.59 3.30
C ILE A 349 26.61 -2.38 2.85
N TYR A 350 26.26 -1.53 3.80
CA TYR A 350 25.59 -0.26 3.54
C TYR A 350 26.62 0.87 3.68
N VAL A 351 26.78 1.67 2.63
CA VAL A 351 27.74 2.78 2.59
C VAL A 351 27.02 4.11 2.30
N PRO A 352 26.58 4.83 3.34
CA PRO A 352 25.93 6.13 3.20
C PRO A 352 26.83 7.17 2.50
N GLY A 353 26.23 7.97 1.62
CA GLY A 353 26.89 9.03 0.86
C GLY A 353 27.65 8.58 -0.38
N LEU A 354 27.68 7.27 -0.68
CA LEU A 354 28.40 6.71 -1.82
C LEU A 354 27.52 6.50 -3.06
N ALA A 355 26.18 6.47 -2.90
CA ALA A 355 25.27 6.26 -4.04
C ALA A 355 25.50 7.31 -5.13
N LYS A 356 25.55 6.87 -6.39
CA LYS A 356 25.80 7.68 -7.59
C LYS A 356 27.10 8.48 -7.59
N VAL A 357 28.06 8.18 -6.69
CA VAL A 357 29.37 8.84 -6.68
C VAL A 357 30.39 8.01 -7.45
N TYR A 358 30.65 8.39 -8.70
CA TYR A 358 31.57 7.67 -9.60
C TYR A 358 32.92 8.37 -9.82
N GLN A 359 33.08 9.61 -9.36
CA GLN A 359 34.28 10.43 -9.52
C GLN A 359 34.70 11.06 -8.19
N ASN A 360 36.00 11.31 -8.04
CA ASN A 360 36.59 11.89 -6.83
C ASN A 360 36.16 11.18 -5.53
N ARG A 361 36.02 9.84 -5.58
CA ARG A 361 35.71 8.99 -4.43
C ARG A 361 36.79 9.10 -3.37
N GLY A 362 36.36 9.28 -2.12
CA GLY A 362 37.23 9.45 -0.95
C GLY A 362 37.10 8.31 0.05
N SER A 363 36.89 8.67 1.31
CA SER A 363 36.64 7.71 2.40
C SER A 363 35.19 7.80 2.85
N TYR A 364 34.59 6.65 3.13
CA TYR A 364 33.22 6.52 3.59
C TYR A 364 33.14 5.60 4.79
N ARG A 365 32.19 5.87 5.69
CA ARG A 365 31.88 4.99 6.81
C ARG A 365 30.54 4.31 6.53
N GLY A 366 30.57 3.00 6.47
CA GLY A 366 29.41 2.14 6.36
C GLY A 366 29.32 1.15 7.52
N TYR A 367 28.44 0.18 7.37
CA TYR A 367 28.40 -0.99 8.23
C TYR A 367 28.11 -2.25 7.42
N TRP A 368 28.65 -3.38 7.86
CA TRP A 368 28.33 -4.69 7.34
C TRP A 368 27.30 -5.36 8.24
N ALA A 369 26.49 -6.25 7.66
CA ALA A 369 25.49 -7.03 8.38
C ALA A 369 25.30 -8.42 7.76
N LYS A 370 25.04 -9.42 8.61
CA LYS A 370 24.75 -10.82 8.22
C LYS A 370 23.62 -11.40 9.08
N ASP A 371 23.07 -12.54 8.66
CA ASP A 371 22.10 -13.28 9.46
C ASP A 371 22.76 -13.96 10.68
N LYS A 372 24.05 -14.30 10.57
CA LYS A 372 24.84 -14.87 11.66
C LYS A 372 26.31 -14.52 11.54
N ALA A 373 26.93 -14.18 12.65
CA ALA A 373 28.36 -13.94 12.73
C ALA A 373 28.94 -14.37 14.08
N LYS A 374 30.25 -14.21 14.24
CA LYS A 374 31.00 -14.64 15.44
C LYS A 374 30.51 -13.94 16.72
N LYS A 375 30.07 -12.69 16.62
CA LYS A 375 29.64 -11.86 17.74
C LYS A 375 28.29 -11.20 17.43
N ALA A 376 27.34 -11.37 18.34
CA ALA A 376 26.08 -10.62 18.33
C ALA A 376 26.26 -9.30 19.08
N CYS A 377 25.68 -8.24 18.55
CA CYS A 377 25.63 -6.90 19.09
C CYS A 377 24.40 -6.72 19.98
N ALA A 378 24.45 -5.71 20.84
CA ALA A 378 23.32 -5.34 21.70
C ALA A 378 22.21 -4.61 20.93
N THR A 379 22.54 -4.03 19.77
CA THR A 379 21.62 -3.28 18.92
C THR A 379 21.44 -4.01 17.59
N GLN A 380 20.28 -3.80 16.97
CA GLN A 380 19.95 -4.33 15.66
C GLN A 380 20.20 -3.29 14.57
N ARG A 381 20.57 -3.76 13.38
CA ARG A 381 20.62 -2.95 12.15
C ARG A 381 19.98 -3.70 10.98
N PRO A 382 19.50 -2.99 9.94
CA PRO A 382 19.08 -3.63 8.70
C PRO A 382 20.20 -4.49 8.11
N GLY A 383 19.87 -5.72 7.75
CA GLY A 383 20.77 -6.72 7.21
C GLY A 383 20.37 -7.12 5.79
N VAL A 384 20.65 -8.36 5.41
CA VAL A 384 20.40 -8.85 4.05
C VAL A 384 18.89 -8.75 3.76
N VAL A 385 18.54 -8.11 2.63
CA VAL A 385 17.13 -7.80 2.26
C VAL A 385 16.39 -6.96 3.32
N GLY A 386 17.11 -6.12 4.08
CA GLY A 386 16.52 -5.23 5.08
C GLY A 386 16.13 -5.91 6.40
N ARG A 387 16.41 -7.20 6.60
CA ARG A 387 16.10 -7.92 7.85
C ARG A 387 16.92 -7.40 9.02
N MET A 388 16.27 -7.04 10.12
CA MET A 388 16.99 -6.60 11.32
C MET A 388 17.86 -7.73 11.89
N THR A 389 19.14 -7.44 12.11
CA THR A 389 20.12 -8.40 12.64
C THR A 389 20.93 -7.81 13.78
N ASN A 390 21.22 -8.64 14.78
CA ASN A 390 22.20 -8.34 15.82
C ASN A 390 23.63 -8.58 15.33
N TYR A 391 23.85 -9.14 14.15
CA TYR A 391 25.18 -9.49 13.65
C TYR A 391 25.64 -8.46 12.63
N TRP A 392 26.24 -7.37 13.14
CA TRP A 392 26.72 -6.27 12.32
C TRP A 392 28.03 -5.68 12.89
N GLY A 393 28.65 -4.78 12.14
CA GLY A 393 29.74 -3.93 12.63
C GLY A 393 30.16 -2.86 11.62
N TYR A 394 31.04 -1.94 12.01
CA TYR A 394 31.43 -0.86 11.10
C TYR A 394 32.30 -1.36 9.94
N PHE A 395 32.20 -0.68 8.81
CA PHE A 395 32.97 -0.92 7.60
C PHE A 395 33.44 0.42 7.05
N ASP A 396 34.68 0.81 7.37
CA ASP A 396 35.28 2.07 6.95
C ASP A 396 36.10 1.83 5.69
N ILE A 397 35.63 2.36 4.57
CA ILE A 397 36.22 2.17 3.23
C ILE A 397 36.98 3.42 2.79
N THR A 398 38.08 3.22 2.07
CA THR A 398 38.83 4.27 1.39
C THR A 398 39.14 3.83 -0.04
N PHE A 399 38.69 4.63 -1.01
CA PHE A 399 38.98 4.41 -2.41
C PHE A 399 40.43 4.84 -2.72
N ILE A 400 41.20 3.91 -3.30
CA ILE A 400 42.60 4.13 -3.69
C ILE A 400 42.64 4.90 -5.01
N ASP A 401 41.81 4.49 -5.96
CA ASP A 401 41.60 5.20 -7.22
C ASP A 401 40.39 6.12 -7.06
N LYS A 402 40.53 7.40 -7.39
CA LYS A 402 39.48 8.40 -7.18
C LYS A 402 38.29 8.24 -8.13
N ASP A 403 38.51 7.71 -9.32
CA ASP A 403 37.49 7.62 -10.37
C ASP A 403 37.18 6.15 -10.68
N PHE A 404 35.94 5.89 -11.09
CA PHE A 404 35.47 4.58 -11.52
C PHE A 404 36.25 4.07 -12.75
N PRO A 405 36.60 2.76 -12.84
CA PRO A 405 36.47 1.71 -11.82
C PRO A 405 37.59 1.77 -10.78
N SER A 406 37.25 1.65 -9.49
CA SER A 406 38.20 1.96 -8.42
C SER A 406 38.56 0.77 -7.55
N ARG A 407 39.84 0.64 -7.20
CA ARG A 407 40.29 -0.19 -6.09
C ARG A 407 39.97 0.49 -4.77
N TRP A 408 39.77 -0.30 -3.73
CA TRP A 408 39.53 0.20 -2.38
C TRP A 408 40.13 -0.71 -1.31
N GLU A 409 40.43 -0.11 -0.16
CA GLU A 409 40.74 -0.82 1.07
C GLU A 409 39.72 -0.47 2.15
N ALA A 410 39.43 -1.42 3.05
CA ALA A 410 38.51 -1.19 4.16
C ALA A 410 39.01 -1.83 5.46
N ARG A 411 38.65 -1.18 6.57
CA ARG A 411 38.76 -1.73 7.92
C ARG A 411 37.36 -2.04 8.44
N TRP A 412 37.24 -3.09 9.24
CA TRP A 412 35.95 -3.50 9.76
C TRP A 412 36.05 -3.92 11.23
N SER A 413 34.94 -3.83 11.95
CA SER A 413 34.84 -4.23 13.36
C SER A 413 33.60 -5.08 13.60
N TYR A 414 33.43 -5.64 14.80
CA TYR A 414 32.15 -6.17 15.27
C TYR A 414 31.48 -5.18 16.22
N CYS A 415 30.23 -4.82 15.93
CA CYS A 415 29.47 -3.82 16.67
C CYS A 415 30.28 -2.51 16.76
N ASP A 416 30.21 -1.82 17.90
CA ASP A 416 31.05 -0.65 18.22
C ASP A 416 32.44 -1.04 18.79
N GLY A 417 32.94 -2.24 18.45
CA GLY A 417 34.24 -2.74 18.91
C GLY A 417 35.44 -2.20 18.14
N GLU A 418 36.64 -2.64 18.54
CA GLU A 418 37.89 -2.33 17.83
C GLU A 418 37.90 -2.94 16.43
N TYR A 419 38.64 -2.30 15.51
CA TYR A 419 38.82 -2.80 14.16
C TYR A 419 39.69 -4.06 14.16
N GLU A 420 39.31 -5.03 13.34
CA GLU A 420 40.06 -6.26 13.13
C GLU A 420 41.39 -5.97 12.41
N GLU A 421 42.42 -6.77 12.71
CA GLU A 421 43.75 -6.62 12.10
C GLU A 421 43.73 -6.89 10.59
N LEU A 422 42.84 -7.78 10.14
CA LEU A 422 42.70 -8.12 8.74
C LEU A 422 41.94 -7.03 7.99
N LYS A 423 42.65 -6.31 7.12
CA LYS A 423 42.06 -5.38 6.15
C LYS A 423 41.44 -6.11 4.97
N VAL A 424 40.37 -5.53 4.43
CA VAL A 424 39.78 -5.98 3.16
C VAL A 424 40.33 -5.13 2.04
N GLU A 425 40.90 -5.76 1.02
CA GLU A 425 41.45 -5.09 -0.16
C GLU A 425 40.77 -5.66 -1.40
N ALA A 426 40.22 -4.78 -2.25
CA ALA A 426 39.42 -5.19 -3.38
C ALA A 426 39.85 -4.52 -4.69
N LYS A 427 39.81 -5.30 -5.78
CA LYS A 427 40.16 -4.85 -7.14
C LYS A 427 38.96 -5.04 -8.07
N PRO A 428 38.64 -4.04 -8.92
CA PRO A 428 37.49 -4.13 -9.81
C PRO A 428 37.69 -5.22 -10.86
N VAL A 429 36.60 -5.92 -11.18
CA VAL A 429 36.52 -6.92 -12.25
C VAL A 429 36.10 -6.19 -13.52
N LEU A 430 37.04 -6.00 -14.45
CA LEU A 430 36.78 -5.35 -15.74
C LEU A 430 36.39 -6.39 -16.79
N GLY A 431 35.26 -6.19 -17.46
CA GLY A 431 34.70 -7.17 -18.40
C GLY A 431 35.64 -7.55 -19.55
N GLY A 432 35.83 -8.86 -19.75
CA GLY A 432 36.48 -9.46 -20.91
C GLY A 432 36.77 -10.97 -20.77
N GLN A 433 35.81 -11.80 -21.20
CA GLN A 433 35.79 -13.27 -21.35
C GLN A 433 35.57 -14.15 -20.09
N PRO A 434 34.69 -15.17 -20.17
CA PRO A 434 34.64 -16.23 -19.17
C PRO A 434 35.97 -16.97 -19.18
N ALA A 435 36.57 -17.14 -18.00
CA ALA A 435 37.77 -17.93 -17.81
C ALA A 435 37.56 -19.31 -18.46
N GLN A 436 38.42 -19.64 -19.43
CA GLN A 436 38.56 -21.01 -19.91
C GLN A 436 38.84 -21.89 -18.69
N ALA A 437 38.04 -22.95 -18.55
CA ALA A 437 38.30 -24.00 -17.57
C ALA A 437 39.71 -24.56 -17.80
N THR A 438 40.58 -24.37 -16.82
CA THR A 438 41.87 -25.07 -16.75
C THR A 438 41.57 -26.58 -16.71
N PRO A 439 42.09 -27.40 -17.64
CA PRO A 439 41.89 -28.84 -17.54
C PRO A 439 42.64 -29.37 -16.31
N ALA A 440 41.95 -30.23 -15.55
CA ALA A 440 42.53 -30.93 -14.40
C ALA A 440 43.81 -31.69 -14.80
N PRO A 441 44.82 -31.77 -13.93
CA PRO A 441 46.03 -32.54 -14.22
C PRO A 441 45.69 -34.02 -14.37
N ALA A 442 46.15 -34.63 -15.47
CA ALA A 442 46.03 -36.06 -15.72
C ALA A 442 46.71 -36.87 -14.60
N PRO A 443 46.18 -38.05 -14.24
CA PRO A 443 46.83 -38.93 -13.27
C PRO A 443 48.18 -39.41 -13.83
N ALA A 444 49.23 -39.29 -13.02
CA ALA A 444 50.54 -39.84 -13.32
C ALA A 444 50.45 -41.37 -13.48
N LYS A 445 51.19 -41.88 -14.45
CA LYS A 445 51.27 -43.30 -14.83
C LYS A 445 51.71 -44.23 -13.70
#